data_AF-A0A7Y0JFV1-F1
#
_entry.id   AF-A0A7Y0JFV1-F1
#
_cell.length_a   1.000
_cell.length_b   1.000
_cell.length_c   1.000
_cell.angle_alpha   90.00
_cell.angle_beta   90.00
_cell.angle_gamma   90.00
#
_symmetry.space_group_name_H-M   'P 1'
#
loop_
_entity.id
_entity.type
_entity.pdbx_description
1 polymer ?
#
loop_
_entity_poly.entity_id
_entity_poly.type
_entity_poly.pdbx_seq_one_letter_code
_entity_poly.pdbx_strand_id
1 'polypeptide(L)'
;MAGADSGSGAAEHPVGMRLNHIPGDVGGSPAAPGLLGGQDKVVSTPAQKQAAANAIEQRIEPDTRKAGDHADKETNAAVKAFQDGWRTSGALKKAHTAWDQQVKNLMNMLAADKAALRKANTTLQTTDYQVGAQSNSVPVPTSVFHGY
;
A
#
# COMPACT_ATOMS: atom_id res chain seq x y z
N MET A 1 54.32 -61.62 13.65
CA MET A 1 54.66 -61.23 15.04
C MET A 1 53.74 -60.09 15.43
N ALA A 2 53.00 -60.32 16.52
CA ALA A 2 52.05 -59.40 17.12
C ALA A 2 52.77 -58.39 18.05
N GLY A 3 52.10 -57.27 18.31
CA GLY A 3 52.46 -56.22 19.28
C GLY A 3 51.68 -54.96 18.91
N ALA A 4 50.40 -54.81 19.27
CA ALA A 4 49.89 -54.42 20.59
C ALA A 4 50.31 -53.00 20.97
N ASP A 5 49.45 -52.03 20.63
CA ASP A 5 49.26 -50.82 21.42
C ASP A 5 47.91 -50.95 22.13
N SER A 6 47.89 -50.68 23.43
CA SER A 6 46.73 -50.75 24.30
C SER A 6 46.83 -49.59 25.27
N GLY A 7 45.82 -48.73 25.27
CA GLY A 7 45.70 -47.66 26.24
C GLY A 7 44.34 -46.97 26.19
N SER A 8 43.42 -47.46 27.03
CA SER A 8 42.30 -46.78 27.71
C SER A 8 41.67 -45.56 27.03
N GLY A 9 40.40 -45.56 26.64
CA GLY A 9 39.28 -45.84 27.54
C GLY A 9 38.82 -44.55 28.22
N ALA A 10 37.90 -43.81 27.60
CA ALA A 10 36.98 -42.90 28.29
C ALA A 10 35.91 -42.38 27.32
N ALA A 11 34.67 -42.80 27.58
CA ALA A 11 33.41 -42.13 27.26
C ALA A 11 33.15 -41.78 25.78
N GLU A 12 32.53 -42.73 25.07
CA GLU A 12 31.47 -42.39 24.13
C GLU A 12 30.42 -41.56 24.87
N HIS A 13 30.51 -40.24 24.75
CA HIS A 13 29.40 -39.38 25.12
C HIS A 13 28.29 -39.64 24.09
N PRO A 14 27.11 -40.14 24.50
CA PRO A 14 25.99 -40.19 23.58
C PRO A 14 25.74 -38.76 23.13
N VAL A 15 25.91 -38.52 21.83
CA VAL A 15 25.36 -37.33 21.19
C VAL A 15 23.86 -37.50 21.27
N GLY A 16 23.31 -37.16 22.44
CA GLY A 16 21.88 -36.98 22.62
C GLY A 16 21.47 -36.00 21.56
N MET A 17 20.65 -36.46 20.61
CA MET A 17 20.05 -35.62 19.59
C MET A 17 19.35 -34.49 20.32
N ARG A 18 20.01 -33.33 20.39
CA ARG A 18 19.40 -32.11 20.90
C ARG A 18 18.35 -31.73 19.88
N LEU A 19 17.09 -31.89 20.27
CA LEU A 19 15.87 -31.73 19.47
C LEU A 19 15.63 -30.30 18.95
N ASN A 20 16.67 -29.47 18.81
CA ASN A 20 16.56 -28.04 18.50
C ASN A 20 17.63 -27.53 17.51
N HIS A 21 18.20 -28.38 16.64
CA HIS A 21 19.05 -27.89 15.54
C HIS A 21 18.51 -28.30 14.17
N ILE A 22 18.18 -27.29 13.37
CA ILE A 22 17.62 -27.37 12.00
C ILE A 22 18.73 -27.14 10.96
N PRO A 23 19.00 -28.09 10.06
CA PRO A 23 19.64 -27.84 8.78
C PRO A 23 18.62 -27.48 7.68
N GLY A 24 18.89 -26.38 6.97
CA GLY A 24 18.59 -26.11 5.55
C GLY A 24 17.25 -26.52 4.92
N ASP A 25 16.35 -25.52 4.82
CA ASP A 25 15.37 -25.22 3.76
C ASP A 25 14.68 -26.37 2.99
N VAL A 26 13.45 -26.72 3.43
CA VAL A 26 12.28 -26.85 2.54
C VAL A 26 11.03 -26.50 3.36
N GLY A 27 10.43 -25.34 3.08
CA GLY A 27 8.99 -25.09 3.28
C GLY A 27 8.44 -25.00 4.71
N GLY A 28 7.96 -23.80 5.09
CA GLY A 28 6.85 -23.66 6.04
C GLY A 28 7.12 -22.79 7.27
N SER A 29 6.58 -21.57 7.20
CA SER A 29 6.17 -20.66 8.28
C SER A 29 7.22 -19.75 8.94
N PRO A 30 6.86 -18.48 9.20
CA PRO A 30 7.81 -17.39 9.46
C PRO A 30 8.16 -17.27 10.95
N ALA A 31 9.37 -16.76 11.20
CA ALA A 31 9.93 -16.51 12.53
C ALA A 31 9.16 -15.42 13.31
N ALA A 32 9.00 -15.63 14.63
CA ALA A 32 8.89 -14.57 15.63
C ALA A 32 10.29 -14.43 16.27
N PRO A 33 10.85 -13.21 16.48
CA PRO A 33 10.54 -12.46 17.70
C PRO A 33 10.67 -10.92 17.60
N GLY A 34 9.86 -10.17 18.36
CA GLY A 34 10.31 -8.87 18.89
C GLY A 34 10.21 -7.61 18.02
N LEU A 35 9.16 -7.43 17.22
CA LEU A 35 8.77 -6.08 16.77
C LEU A 35 7.29 -5.77 17.04
N LEU A 36 6.84 -6.08 18.25
CA LEU A 36 5.74 -5.34 18.87
C LEU A 36 6.31 -4.00 19.34
N GLY A 37 6.58 -3.09 18.40
CA GLY A 37 7.37 -1.90 18.71
C GLY A 37 7.65 -1.01 17.52
N GLY A 38 6.66 -0.84 16.64
CA GLY A 38 6.66 0.23 15.66
C GLY A 38 5.26 0.82 15.67
N GLN A 39 5.10 2.04 16.19
CA GLN A 39 3.93 2.80 15.82
C GLN A 39 4.04 3.06 14.31
N ASP A 40 3.53 2.15 13.48
CA ASP A 40 3.22 2.41 12.09
C ASP A 40 2.00 3.33 12.07
N LYS A 41 2.22 4.55 12.53
CA LYS A 41 1.23 5.61 12.55
C LYS A 41 0.77 5.77 11.11
N VAL A 42 -0.51 5.52 10.85
CA VAL A 42 -1.13 5.86 9.57
C VAL A 42 -0.74 7.28 9.20
N VAL A 43 -0.12 7.45 8.03
CA VAL A 43 0.41 8.73 7.54
C VAL A 43 -0.72 9.77 7.35
N SER A 44 -1.98 9.32 7.27
CA SER A 44 -3.19 10.14 7.17
C SER A 44 -4.39 9.50 7.87
N THR A 45 -5.27 10.34 8.39
CA THR A 45 -6.53 9.96 9.07
C THR A 45 -7.66 9.66 8.06
N PRO A 46 -8.71 8.93 8.48
CA PRO A 46 -9.92 8.75 7.68
C PRO A 46 -10.52 10.09 7.18
N ALA A 47 -10.63 11.08 8.07
CA ALA A 47 -11.12 12.42 7.73
C ALA A 47 -10.26 13.13 6.66
N GLN A 48 -8.94 13.01 6.73
CA GLN A 48 -8.04 13.57 5.70
C GLN A 48 -8.21 12.87 4.36
N LYS A 49 -8.39 11.53 4.34
CA LYS A 49 -8.64 10.78 3.10
C LYS A 49 -9.98 11.17 2.47
N GLN A 50 -11.03 11.34 3.29
CA GLN A 50 -12.33 11.83 2.82
C GLN A 50 -12.23 13.25 2.25
N ALA A 51 -11.52 14.15 2.95
CA ALA A 51 -11.29 15.51 2.47
C ALA A 51 -10.55 15.53 1.12
N ALA A 52 -9.54 14.68 0.96
CA ALA A 52 -8.83 14.53 -0.31
C ALA A 52 -9.74 14.00 -1.44
N ALA A 53 -10.55 12.98 -1.17
CA ALA A 53 -11.51 12.46 -2.14
C ALA A 53 -12.54 13.53 -2.57
N ASN A 54 -13.02 14.33 -1.61
CA ASN A 54 -13.93 15.45 -1.87
C ASN A 54 -13.25 16.54 -2.70
N ALA A 55 -11.98 16.87 -2.40
CA ALA A 55 -11.23 17.85 -3.19
C ALA A 55 -11.05 17.40 -4.64
N ILE A 56 -10.78 16.10 -4.86
CA ILE A 56 -10.71 15.53 -6.21
C ILE A 56 -12.05 15.68 -6.94
N GLU A 57 -13.15 15.27 -6.31
CA GLU A 57 -14.48 15.29 -6.92
C GLU A 57 -15.03 16.70 -7.18
N GLN A 58 -14.88 17.61 -6.23
CA GLN A 58 -15.58 18.89 -6.24
C GLN A 58 -14.79 19.99 -6.94
N ARG A 59 -13.47 19.87 -7.02
CA ARG A 59 -12.60 20.91 -7.56
C ARG A 59 -11.67 20.40 -8.64
N ILE A 60 -10.86 19.38 -8.36
CA ILE A 60 -9.78 18.99 -9.27
C ILE A 60 -10.32 18.37 -10.56
N GLU A 61 -11.22 17.39 -10.49
CA GLU A 61 -11.84 16.77 -11.67
C GLU A 61 -12.63 17.79 -12.53
N PRO A 62 -13.51 18.64 -11.97
CA PRO A 62 -14.21 19.67 -12.75
C PRO A 62 -13.26 20.69 -13.38
N ASP A 63 -12.30 21.23 -12.63
CA ASP A 63 -11.40 22.27 -13.13
C ASP A 63 -10.46 21.71 -14.21
N THR A 64 -9.99 20.47 -14.03
CA THR A 64 -9.15 19.78 -15.03
C THR A 64 -9.93 19.52 -16.31
N ARG A 65 -11.20 19.08 -16.22
CA ARG A 65 -12.06 18.90 -17.38
C ARG A 65 -12.30 20.23 -18.11
N LYS A 66 -12.63 21.29 -17.37
CA LYS A 66 -12.85 22.62 -17.94
C LYS A 66 -11.61 23.16 -18.67
N ALA A 67 -10.43 22.99 -18.08
CA ALA A 67 -9.18 23.36 -18.73
C ALA A 67 -8.93 22.51 -19.99
N GLY A 68 -9.25 21.22 -19.92
CA GLY A 68 -9.27 20.29 -21.05
C GLY A 68 -10.13 20.81 -22.21
N ASP A 69 -11.41 21.03 -21.95
CA ASP A 69 -12.40 21.50 -22.93
C ASP A 69 -12.00 22.85 -23.55
N HIS A 70 -11.37 23.73 -22.77
CA HIS A 70 -10.86 25.00 -23.28
C HIS A 70 -9.72 24.78 -24.28
N ALA A 71 -8.72 23.98 -23.91
CA ALA A 71 -7.60 23.69 -24.81
C ALA A 71 -8.05 22.89 -26.06
N ASP A 72 -9.05 22.01 -25.94
CA ASP A 72 -9.72 21.37 -27.09
C ASP A 72 -10.27 22.41 -28.06
N LYS A 73 -11.07 23.35 -27.54
CA LYS A 73 -11.70 24.38 -28.36
C LYS A 73 -10.67 25.26 -29.07
N GLU A 74 -9.71 25.82 -28.32
CA GLU A 74 -8.74 26.76 -28.86
C GLU A 74 -7.78 26.08 -29.86
N THR A 75 -7.34 24.86 -29.56
CA THR A 75 -6.42 24.14 -30.46
C THR A 75 -7.13 23.72 -31.74
N ASN A 76 -8.38 23.27 -31.66
CA ASN A 76 -9.17 22.97 -32.87
C ASN A 76 -9.43 24.22 -33.72
N ALA A 77 -9.64 25.39 -33.11
CA ALA A 77 -9.76 26.65 -33.83
C ALA A 77 -8.45 27.01 -34.54
N ALA A 78 -7.30 26.88 -33.86
CA ALA A 78 -5.98 27.12 -34.44
C ALA A 78 -5.66 26.16 -35.60
N VAL A 79 -5.97 24.86 -35.46
CA VAL A 79 -5.78 23.87 -36.52
C VAL A 79 -6.58 24.25 -37.78
N LYS A 80 -7.82 24.71 -37.63
CA LYS A 80 -8.65 25.20 -38.75
C LYS A 80 -8.07 26.46 -39.38
N ALA A 81 -7.61 27.41 -38.58
CA ALA A 81 -7.02 28.65 -39.09
C ALA A 81 -5.74 28.40 -39.92
N PHE A 82 -4.98 27.36 -39.60
CA PHE A 82 -3.75 26.98 -40.32
C PHE A 82 -3.94 25.90 -41.37
N GLN A 83 -5.17 25.42 -41.59
CA GLN A 83 -5.41 24.24 -42.43
C GLN A 83 -4.94 24.45 -43.89
N ASP A 84 -5.03 25.69 -44.38
CA ASP A 84 -4.73 26.05 -45.77
C ASP A 84 -3.33 26.68 -45.86
N GLY A 85 -2.40 25.97 -46.48
CA GLY A 85 -1.06 26.49 -46.81
C GLY A 85 0.00 26.34 -45.71
N TRP A 86 -0.36 25.96 -44.49
CA TRP A 86 0.60 25.79 -43.40
C TRP A 86 0.78 24.33 -42.97
N ARG A 87 2.01 23.82 -43.12
CA ARG A 87 2.39 22.46 -42.66
C ARG A 87 2.22 22.26 -41.15
N THR A 88 2.19 23.34 -40.38
CA THR A 88 2.04 23.33 -38.92
C THR A 88 0.68 22.84 -38.45
N SER A 89 -0.39 22.97 -39.24
CA SER A 89 -1.74 22.50 -38.85
C SER A 89 -1.78 21.00 -38.55
N GLY A 90 -1.15 20.18 -39.39
CA GLY A 90 -1.06 18.73 -39.18
C GLY A 90 -0.22 18.35 -37.95
N ALA A 91 0.90 19.05 -37.73
CA ALA A 91 1.74 18.85 -36.55
C ALA A 91 1.01 19.25 -35.26
N LEU A 92 0.31 20.38 -35.26
CA LEU A 92 -0.50 20.86 -34.15
C LEU A 92 -1.63 19.88 -33.82
N LYS A 93 -2.36 19.41 -34.83
CA LYS A 93 -3.42 18.40 -34.65
C LYS A 93 -2.89 17.13 -34.00
N LYS A 94 -1.73 16.63 -34.45
CA LYS A 94 -1.10 15.43 -33.87
C LYS A 94 -0.67 15.64 -32.42
N ALA A 95 -0.05 16.77 -32.12
CA ALA A 95 0.33 17.14 -30.75
C ALA A 95 -0.91 17.22 -29.84
N HIS A 96 -1.98 17.84 -30.34
CA HIS A 96 -3.23 17.96 -29.62
C HIS A 96 -3.85 16.59 -29.30
N THR A 97 -3.94 15.68 -30.27
CA THR A 97 -4.43 14.31 -30.03
C THR A 97 -3.62 13.56 -28.95
N ALA A 98 -2.29 13.74 -28.92
CA ALA A 98 -1.45 13.13 -27.90
C ALA A 98 -1.71 13.73 -26.51
N TRP A 99 -1.93 15.04 -26.44
CA TRP A 99 -2.29 15.73 -25.21
C TRP A 99 -3.70 15.33 -24.72
N ASP A 100 -4.70 15.19 -25.61
CA ASP A 100 -6.04 14.69 -25.23
C ASP A 100 -5.95 13.33 -24.55
N GLN A 101 -5.08 12.45 -25.05
CA GLN A 101 -4.87 11.15 -24.46
C GLN A 101 -4.24 11.24 -23.07
N GLN A 102 -3.33 12.20 -22.85
CA GLN A 102 -2.78 12.46 -21.51
C GLN A 102 -3.84 13.00 -20.56
N VAL A 103 -4.70 13.93 -21.01
CA VAL A 103 -5.82 14.44 -20.21
C VAL A 103 -6.79 13.32 -19.85
N LYS A 104 -7.14 12.44 -20.78
CA LYS A 104 -7.97 11.26 -20.51
C LYS A 104 -7.36 10.34 -19.46
N ASN A 105 -6.06 10.05 -19.59
CA ASN A 105 -5.35 9.22 -18.62
C ASN A 105 -5.32 9.87 -17.23
N LEU A 106 -5.09 11.19 -17.16
CA LEU A 106 -5.14 11.95 -15.92
C LEU A 106 -6.53 11.86 -15.27
N MET A 107 -7.60 12.06 -16.05
CA MET A 107 -8.97 11.96 -15.53
C MET A 107 -9.31 10.56 -15.01
N ASN A 108 -8.82 9.51 -15.67
CA ASN A 108 -8.98 8.13 -15.21
C ASN A 108 -8.22 7.88 -13.90
N MET A 109 -7.00 8.41 -13.78
CA MET A 109 -6.20 8.33 -12.56
C MET A 109 -6.88 9.05 -11.40
N LEU A 110 -7.38 10.28 -11.61
CA LEU A 110 -8.12 11.02 -10.58
C LEU A 110 -9.36 10.26 -10.09
N ALA A 111 -10.11 9.64 -11.00
CA ALA A 111 -11.26 8.83 -10.65
C ALA A 111 -10.86 7.58 -9.82
N ALA A 112 -9.77 6.91 -10.21
CA ALA A 112 -9.22 5.77 -9.49
C ALA A 112 -8.72 6.16 -8.09
N ASP A 113 -7.99 7.27 -7.97
CA ASP A 113 -7.46 7.79 -6.71
C ASP A 113 -8.59 8.18 -5.75
N LYS A 114 -9.63 8.87 -6.25
CA LYS A 114 -10.85 9.17 -5.49
C LYS A 114 -11.50 7.89 -4.95
N ALA A 115 -11.65 6.86 -5.78
CA ALA A 115 -12.23 5.58 -5.37
C ALA A 115 -11.35 4.88 -4.32
N ALA A 116 -10.03 4.88 -4.50
CA ALA A 116 -9.08 4.30 -3.57
C ALA A 116 -9.10 5.01 -2.21
N LEU A 117 -9.16 6.35 -2.19
CA LEU A 117 -9.25 7.15 -0.97
C LEU A 117 -10.54 6.86 -0.20
N ARG A 118 -11.68 6.75 -0.89
CA ARG A 118 -12.96 6.37 -0.29
C ARG A 118 -12.91 4.97 0.31
N LYS A 119 -12.38 4.00 -0.44
CA LYS A 119 -12.20 2.63 0.04
C LYS A 119 -11.33 2.59 1.29
N ALA A 120 -10.19 3.29 1.29
CA ALA A 120 -9.29 3.34 2.42
C ALA A 120 -9.94 3.98 3.66
N ASN A 121 -10.76 5.02 3.49
CA ASN A 121 -11.54 5.61 4.58
C ASN A 121 -12.50 4.58 5.20
N THR A 122 -13.27 3.86 4.37
CA THR A 122 -14.19 2.82 4.84
C THR A 122 -13.47 1.69 5.58
N THR A 123 -12.33 1.23 5.06
CA THR A 123 -11.52 0.18 5.71
C THR A 123 -11.05 0.62 7.08
N LEU A 124 -10.45 1.81 7.20
CA LEU A 124 -9.95 2.31 8.49
C LEU A 124 -11.08 2.48 9.51
N GLN A 125 -12.21 3.06 9.12
CA GLN A 125 -13.37 3.18 10.02
C GLN A 125 -13.88 1.82 10.50
N THR A 126 -13.96 0.84 9.60
CA THR A 126 -14.41 -0.52 9.96
C THR A 126 -13.45 -1.18 10.95
N THR A 127 -12.14 -1.06 10.70
CA THR A 127 -11.11 -1.55 11.63
C THR A 127 -11.22 -0.88 12.99
N ASP A 128 -11.39 0.45 13.05
CA ASP A 128 -11.54 1.19 14.30
C ASP A 128 -12.76 0.69 15.10
N TYR A 129 -13.90 0.47 14.43
CA TYR A 129 -15.10 -0.08 15.09
C TYR A 129 -14.89 -1.49 15.63
N GLN A 130 -14.25 -2.37 14.86
CA GLN A 130 -14.00 -3.76 15.27
C GLN A 130 -13.07 -3.82 16.47
N VAL A 131 -11.97 -3.06 16.43
CA VAL A 131 -11.01 -2.99 17.54
C VAL A 131 -11.65 -2.40 18.79
N GLY A 132 -12.46 -1.33 18.64
CA GLY A 132 -13.21 -0.75 19.75
C GLY A 132 -14.21 -1.73 20.39
N ALA A 133 -14.95 -2.47 19.56
CA ALA A 133 -15.89 -3.49 20.04
C ALA A 133 -15.16 -4.63 20.78
N GLN A 134 -14.03 -5.11 20.24
CA GLN A 134 -13.19 -6.12 20.88
C GLN A 134 -12.65 -5.62 22.22
N SER A 135 -12.13 -4.39 22.29
CA SER A 135 -11.62 -3.79 23.53
C SER A 135 -12.70 -3.69 24.61
N ASN A 136 -13.92 -3.31 24.25
CA ASN A 136 -15.05 -3.23 25.19
C ASN A 136 -15.54 -4.59 25.67
N SER A 137 -15.23 -5.67 24.94
CA SER A 137 -15.62 -7.04 25.29
C SER A 137 -14.64 -7.74 26.24
N VAL A 138 -13.45 -7.16 26.50
CA VAL A 138 -12.47 -7.73 27.43
C VAL A 138 -12.91 -7.45 28.88
N PRO A 139 -13.21 -8.49 29.68
CA PRO A 139 -13.57 -8.30 31.08
C PRO A 139 -12.41 -7.68 31.84
N VAL A 140 -12.67 -6.61 32.59
CA VAL A 140 -11.67 -6.08 33.54
C VAL A 140 -11.57 -7.09 34.68
N PRO A 141 -10.40 -7.67 34.98
CA PRO A 141 -10.28 -8.61 36.08
C PRO A 141 -10.64 -7.89 37.38
N THR A 142 -11.75 -8.29 37.99
CA THR A 142 -12.13 -7.85 39.33
C THR A 142 -11.03 -8.31 40.29
N SER A 143 -10.33 -7.35 40.88
CA SER A 143 -9.22 -7.56 41.80
C SER A 143 -9.61 -8.53 42.92
N VAL A 144 -8.93 -9.67 43.02
CA VAL A 144 -9.01 -10.60 44.16
C VAL A 144 -7.99 -10.15 45.21
N PHE A 145 -8.18 -8.94 45.74
CA PHE A 145 -7.53 -8.52 46.99
C PHE A 145 -8.63 -8.33 48.04
N HIS A 146 -9.16 -9.46 48.51
CA HIS A 146 -9.94 -9.48 49.75
C HIS A 146 -9.02 -9.92 50.89
N GLY A 147 -8.78 -9.00 51.81
CA GLY A 147 -8.61 -9.26 53.24
C GLY A 147 -7.29 -9.90 53.68
N TYR A 148 -6.50 -9.11 54.42
CA TYR A 148 -5.64 -9.62 55.51
C TYR A 148 -6.51 -10.17 56.64
#